data_AF-A0AAV4GGI1-F1
#
_entry.id   AF-A0AAV4GGI1-F1
#
_cell.length_a   1.000
_cell.length_b   1.000
_cell.length_c   1.000
_cell.angle_alpha   90.00
_cell.angle_beta   90.00
_cell.angle_gamma   90.00
#
_symmetry.space_group_name_H-M   'P 1'
#
loop_
_entity.id
_entity.type
_entity.pdbx_description
1 polymer ?
#
loop_
_entity_poly.entity_id
_entity_poly.type
_entity_poly.pdbx_seq_one_letter_code
_entity_poly.pdbx_strand_id
1 'polypeptide(L)'
;MSSREIAELTKKKHKNVLNDIKRQEPAYLEVFGNGLRFQLVKYVDAKGEERPEYQLTKSQSLFVVSGYNPVLRARIQKRWEELEILQYQGVGSADGICREIALIRKEQLRLGAKLTNNRRRLKELKSKLHFMSTDIGCYLY
;
A
#
# COMPACT_ATOMS: atom_id res chain seq x y z
N MET A 1 7.01 4.31 -11.68
CA MET A 1 7.28 5.16 -12.86
C MET A 1 7.74 4.25 -13.98
N SER A 2 7.30 4.48 -15.20
CA SER A 2 7.62 3.61 -16.34
C SER A 2 8.68 4.22 -17.27
N SER A 3 9.31 3.41 -18.13
CA SER A 3 10.32 3.93 -19.06
C SER A 3 9.74 4.89 -20.11
N ARG A 4 8.45 4.79 -20.43
CA ARG A 4 7.75 5.79 -21.26
C ARG A 4 7.66 7.14 -20.56
N GLU A 5 7.30 7.13 -19.28
CA GLU A 5 7.19 8.35 -18.47
C GLU A 5 8.55 9.07 -18.39
N ILE A 6 9.64 8.30 -18.23
CA ILE A 6 11.01 8.84 -18.32
C ILE A 6 11.28 9.48 -19.68
N ALA A 7 10.87 8.86 -20.78
CA ALA A 7 11.04 9.39 -22.13
C ALA A 7 10.30 10.74 -22.31
N GLU A 8 9.09 10.84 -21.79
CA GLU A 8 8.27 12.05 -21.83
C GLU A 8 8.86 13.21 -21.01
N LEU A 9 9.38 12.92 -19.82
CA LEU A 9 10.02 13.89 -18.93
C LEU A 9 11.38 14.37 -19.47
N THR A 10 12.14 13.44 -20.07
CA THR A 10 13.48 13.71 -20.60
C THR A 10 13.46 14.27 -22.02
N LYS A 11 12.30 14.22 -22.69
CA LYS A 11 12.14 14.51 -24.13
C LYS A 11 13.05 13.66 -25.02
N LYS A 12 13.45 12.47 -24.56
CA LYS A 12 14.19 11.48 -25.35
C LYS A 12 13.21 10.54 -26.04
N LYS A 13 13.64 9.94 -27.17
CA LYS A 13 12.87 8.85 -27.80
C LYS A 13 12.84 7.63 -26.87
N HIS A 14 11.67 7.00 -26.71
CA HIS A 14 11.50 5.79 -25.88
C HIS A 14 12.53 4.70 -26.19
N LYS A 15 12.81 4.47 -27.47
CA LYS A 15 13.84 3.52 -27.93
C LYS A 15 15.22 3.78 -27.33
N ASN A 16 15.62 5.04 -27.19
CA ASN A 16 16.91 5.41 -26.61
C ASN A 16 16.93 5.16 -25.10
N VAL A 17 15.82 5.44 -24.41
CA VAL A 17 15.68 5.14 -22.98
C VAL A 17 15.77 3.63 -22.72
N LEU A 18 15.12 2.80 -23.54
CA LEU A 18 15.24 1.34 -23.44
C LEU A 18 16.69 0.87 -23.60
N ASN A 19 17.43 1.44 -24.55
CA ASN A 19 18.83 1.11 -24.77
C ASN A 19 19.73 1.59 -23.62
N ASP A 20 19.48 2.79 -23.09
CA ASP A 20 20.21 3.33 -21.94
C ASP A 20 20.02 2.42 -20.71
N ILE A 21 18.79 1.97 -20.44
CA ILE A 21 18.47 1.03 -19.35
C ILE A 21 19.24 -0.28 -19.54
N LYS A 22 19.20 -0.89 -20.73
CA LYS A 22 19.94 -2.12 -21.03
C LYS A 22 21.45 -1.97 -20.85
N ARG A 23 22.01 -0.80 -21.17
CA ARG A 23 23.44 -0.51 -20.99
C ARG A 23 23.82 -0.36 -19.52
N GLN A 24 22.92 0.21 -18.72
CA GLN A 24 23.15 0.48 -17.29
C GLN A 24 22.79 -0.71 -16.39
N GLU A 25 21.94 -1.62 -16.87
CA GLU A 25 21.47 -2.79 -16.13
C GLU A 25 22.62 -3.64 -15.54
N PRO A 26 23.71 -3.98 -16.26
CA PRO A 26 24.81 -4.75 -15.68
C PRO A 26 25.45 -4.07 -14.46
N ALA A 27 25.71 -2.76 -14.53
CA ALA A 27 26.29 -2.00 -13.43
C ALA A 27 25.36 -1.90 -12.22
N TYR A 28 24.04 -1.85 -12.47
CA TYR A 28 23.05 -1.91 -11.39
C TYR A 28 23.04 -3.28 -10.70
N LEU A 29 23.08 -4.36 -11.49
CA LEU A 29 23.06 -5.73 -10.97
C LEU A 29 24.34 -6.11 -10.22
N GLU A 30 25.48 -5.51 -10.55
CA GLU A 30 26.72 -5.68 -9.81
C GLU A 30 26.59 -5.23 -8.34
N VAL A 31 25.87 -4.13 -8.10
CA VAL A 31 25.70 -3.56 -6.75
C VAL A 31 24.51 -4.15 -6.01
N PHE A 32 23.36 -4.30 -6.69
CA PHE A 32 22.10 -4.71 -6.05
C PHE A 32 21.78 -6.21 -6.18
N GLY A 33 22.58 -6.95 -6.95
CA GLY A 33 22.38 -8.37 -7.21
C GLY A 33 21.19 -8.66 -8.15
N ASN A 34 21.01 -9.95 -8.47
CA ASN A 34 20.01 -10.42 -9.43
C ASN A 34 18.53 -10.26 -8.97
N GLY A 35 18.28 -9.93 -7.70
CA GLY A 35 16.93 -9.83 -7.14
C GLY A 35 16.15 -8.57 -7.57
N LEU A 36 16.85 -7.50 -7.95
CA LEU A 36 16.23 -6.22 -8.36
C LEU A 36 16.40 -5.94 -9.86
N ARG A 37 16.19 -6.95 -10.69
CA ARG A 37 16.22 -6.79 -12.15
C ARG A 37 15.14 -5.81 -12.63
N PHE A 38 15.45 -5.16 -13.76
CA PHE A 38 14.51 -4.28 -14.44
C PHE A 38 13.35 -5.10 -14.98
N GLN A 39 12.12 -4.84 -14.51
CA GLN A 39 10.98 -5.62 -14.92
C GLN A 39 10.54 -5.22 -16.33
N LEU A 40 10.70 -6.12 -17.29
CA LEU A 40 10.21 -5.94 -18.65
C LEU A 40 8.73 -6.30 -18.74
N VAL A 41 7.92 -5.33 -19.13
CA VAL A 41 6.47 -5.44 -19.32
C VAL A 41 6.14 -5.06 -20.77
N LYS A 42 4.99 -5.53 -21.26
CA LYS A 42 4.47 -5.10 -22.57
C LYS A 42 3.32 -4.13 -22.37
N TYR A 43 3.26 -3.10 -23.21
CA TYR A 43 2.11 -2.21 -23.30
C TYR A 43 1.53 -2.25 -24.71
N VAL A 44 0.23 -1.99 -24.82
CA VAL A 44 -0.45 -1.83 -26.11
C VAL A 44 -0.39 -0.36 -26.48
N ASP A 45 0.21 -0.05 -27.64
CA ASP A 45 0.26 1.31 -28.17
C ASP A 45 -1.12 1.73 -28.74
N ALA A 46 -1.30 3.01 -29.04
CA ALA A 46 -2.54 3.53 -29.64
C ALA A 46 -2.90 2.86 -30.99
N LYS A 47 -1.94 2.19 -31.62
CA LYS A 47 -2.09 1.43 -32.86
C LYS A 47 -2.45 -0.05 -32.65
N GLY A 48 -2.64 -0.48 -31.40
CA GLY A 48 -2.90 -1.89 -31.06
C GLY A 48 -1.66 -2.80 -31.07
N GLU A 49 -0.46 -2.25 -31.28
CA GLU A 49 0.79 -3.01 -31.28
C GLU A 49 1.32 -3.20 -29.86
N GLU A 50 1.75 -4.43 -29.52
CA GLU A 50 2.48 -4.69 -28.28
C GLU A 50 3.93 -4.19 -28.38
N ARG A 51 4.33 -3.34 -27.42
CA ARG A 51 5.69 -2.82 -27.33
C ARG A 51 6.31 -3.05 -25.95
N PRO A 52 7.63 -3.25 -25.88
CA PRO A 52 8.33 -3.42 -24.62
C PRO A 52 8.44 -2.10 -23.84
N GLU A 53 8.28 -2.20 -22.53
CA GLU A 53 8.43 -1.14 -21.55
C GLU A 53 9.06 -1.69 -20.28
N TYR A 54 9.88 -0.88 -19.60
CA TYR A 54 10.43 -1.24 -18.30
C TYR A 54 9.63 -0.57 -17.20
N GLN A 55 9.22 -1.35 -16.20
CA GLN A 55 8.72 -0.83 -14.94
C GLN A 55 9.88 -0.63 -13.98
N LEU A 56 9.99 0.59 -13.46
CA LEU A 56 11.14 1.04 -12.68
C LEU A 56 10.71 1.45 -11.27
N THR A 57 11.46 0.96 -10.28
CA THR A 57 11.39 1.47 -8.92
C THR A 57 12.04 2.86 -8.81
N LYS A 58 11.81 3.55 -7.68
CA LYS A 58 12.45 4.86 -7.41
C LYS A 58 13.96 4.78 -7.59
N SER A 59 14.60 3.82 -6.94
CA SER A 59 16.05 3.63 -6.99
C SER A 59 16.57 3.31 -8.40
N GLN A 60 15.89 2.41 -9.12
CA GLN A 60 16.27 2.05 -10.50
C GLN A 60 16.18 3.26 -11.44
N SER A 61 15.11 4.04 -11.32
CA SER A 61 14.95 5.22 -12.16
C SER A 61 15.96 6.34 -11.85
N LEU A 62 16.28 6.56 -10.57
CA LEU A 62 17.32 7.50 -10.16
C LEU A 62 18.70 7.07 -10.67
N PHE A 63 18.99 5.76 -10.63
CA PHE A 63 20.23 5.21 -11.17
C PHE A 63 20.34 5.45 -12.68
N VAL A 64 19.30 5.17 -13.45
CA VAL A 64 19.28 5.39 -14.90
C VAL A 64 19.57 6.86 -15.24
N VAL A 65 18.94 7.75 -14.49
CA VAL A 65 18.95 9.19 -14.72
C VAL A 65 20.20 9.87 -14.16
N SER A 66 20.92 9.22 -13.25
CA SER A 66 22.20 9.71 -12.73
C SER A 66 23.20 10.02 -13.85
N GLY A 67 23.18 9.22 -14.93
CA GLY A 67 24.01 9.41 -16.12
C GLY A 67 23.44 10.40 -17.15
N TYR A 68 22.32 11.06 -16.89
CA TYR A 68 21.72 12.06 -17.77
C TYR A 68 22.12 13.50 -17.38
N ASN A 69 21.77 14.45 -18.24
CA ASN A 69 21.96 15.88 -17.98
C ASN A 69 21.29 16.29 -16.65
N PRO A 70 21.92 17.13 -15.81
CA PRO A 70 21.38 17.56 -14.52
C PRO A 70 19.96 18.13 -14.57
N VAL A 71 19.59 18.84 -15.64
CA VAL A 71 18.23 19.38 -15.83
C VAL A 71 17.21 18.25 -15.95
N LEU A 72 17.54 17.20 -16.70
CA LEU A 72 16.66 16.05 -16.87
C LEU A 72 16.52 15.26 -15.57
N ARG A 73 17.61 15.17 -14.80
CA ARG A 73 17.61 14.57 -13.47
C ARG A 73 16.69 15.29 -12.50
N ALA A 74 16.76 16.63 -12.46
CA ALA A 74 15.88 17.43 -11.62
C ALA A 74 14.39 17.23 -11.96
N ARG A 75 14.04 17.10 -13.26
CA ARG A 75 12.65 16.84 -13.69
C ARG A 75 12.12 15.51 -13.15
N ILE A 76 12.94 14.46 -13.22
CA ILE A 76 12.53 13.14 -12.75
C ILE A 76 12.48 13.10 -11.22
N GLN A 77 13.42 13.77 -10.55
CA GLN A 77 13.38 13.91 -9.10
C GLN A 77 12.10 14.61 -8.64
N LYS A 78 11.75 15.75 -9.24
CA LYS A 78 10.50 16.46 -8.97
C LYS A 78 9.26 15.57 -9.17
N ARG A 79 9.23 14.77 -10.25
CA ARG A 79 8.13 13.84 -10.50
C ARG A 79 8.00 12.79 -9.38
N TRP A 80 9.11 12.28 -8.86
CA TRP A 80 9.06 11.35 -7.73
C TRP A 80 8.59 12.02 -6.44
N GLU A 81 9.03 13.24 -6.16
CA GLU A 81 8.53 14.01 -5.02
C GLU A 81 7.00 14.17 -5.10
N GLU A 82 6.45 14.45 -6.29
CA GLU A 82 5.00 14.49 -6.52
C GLU A 82 4.32 13.14 -6.27
N LEU A 83 4.90 12.04 -6.77
CA LEU A 83 4.36 10.69 -6.58
C LEU A 83 4.38 10.27 -5.10
N GLU A 84 5.42 10.66 -4.36
CA GLU A 84 5.50 10.41 -2.92
C GLU A 84 4.43 11.19 -2.17
N ILE A 85 4.24 12.48 -2.47
CA ILE A 85 3.16 13.28 -1.88
C ILE A 85 1.79 12.62 -2.14
N LEU A 86 1.52 12.14 -3.35
CA LEU A 86 0.27 11.45 -3.67
C LEU A 86 0.11 10.13 -2.89
N GLN A 87 1.17 9.35 -2.73
CA GLN A 87 1.14 8.14 -1.88
C GLN A 87 0.89 8.49 -0.41
N TYR A 88 1.53 9.54 0.10
CA TYR A 88 1.30 10.03 1.46
C TYR A 88 -0.11 10.58 1.66
N GLN A 89 -0.74 11.20 0.64
CA GLN A 89 -2.12 11.67 0.76
C GLN A 89 -3.15 10.52 0.81
N GLY A 90 -2.82 9.34 0.27
CA GLY A 90 -3.67 8.15 0.32
C GLY A 90 -3.69 7.41 1.66
N VAL A 91 -2.65 7.58 2.49
CA VAL A 91 -2.48 6.82 3.76
C VAL A 91 -2.26 7.75 4.96
N GLY A 92 -1.90 9.01 4.73
CA GLY A 92 -1.49 9.98 5.75
C GLY A 92 -2.25 11.31 5.73
N SER A 93 -3.38 11.41 5.01
CA SER A 93 -4.31 12.52 5.30
C SER A 93 -4.92 12.31 6.68
N ALA A 94 -4.98 13.38 7.48
CA ALA A 94 -5.71 13.37 8.75
C ALA A 94 -7.14 12.81 8.56
N ASP A 95 -7.75 13.02 7.40
CA ASP A 95 -9.08 12.52 7.05
C ASP A 95 -9.13 11.00 6.81
N GLY A 96 -8.02 10.38 6.38
CA GLY A 96 -7.93 8.92 6.19
C GLY A 96 -7.78 8.21 7.55
N ILE A 97 -6.85 8.69 8.36
CA ILE A 97 -6.60 8.16 9.71
C ILE A 97 -7.84 8.38 10.61
N CYS A 98 -8.48 9.55 10.56
CA CYS A 98 -9.71 9.82 11.30
C CYS A 98 -10.88 8.91 10.89
N ARG A 99 -10.98 8.53 9.61
CA ARG A 99 -11.99 7.58 9.13
C ARG A 99 -11.77 6.18 9.70
N GLU A 100 -10.53 5.69 9.67
CA GLU A 100 -10.20 4.39 10.27
C GLU A 100 -10.43 4.38 11.79
N ILE A 101 -9.99 5.42 12.50
CA ILE A 101 -10.21 5.56 13.96
C ILE A 101 -11.71 5.60 14.29
N ALA A 102 -12.52 6.31 13.50
CA ALA A 102 -13.96 6.40 13.71
C ALA A 102 -14.67 5.05 13.53
N LEU A 103 -14.25 4.26 12.54
CA LEU A 103 -14.76 2.91 12.31
C LEU A 103 -14.42 1.97 13.48
N ILE A 104 -13.15 1.98 13.91
CA ILE A 104 -12.69 1.18 15.06
C ILE A 104 -13.46 1.56 16.33
N ARG A 105 -13.69 2.86 16.56
CA ARG A 105 -14.46 3.34 17.72
C ARG A 105 -15.90 2.84 17.72
N LYS A 106 -16.55 2.82 16.56
CA LYS A 106 -17.93 2.32 16.39
C LYS A 106 -18.04 0.83 16.69
N GLU A 107 -17.02 0.06 16.29
CA GLU A 107 -16.96 -1.37 16.55
C GLU A 107 -16.72 -1.70 18.02
N GLN A 108 -15.82 -0.96 18.69
CA GLN A 108 -15.58 -1.04 20.14
C GLN A 108 -16.87 -0.81 20.95
N LEU A 109 -17.68 0.18 20.57
CA LEU A 109 -18.97 0.46 21.23
C LEU A 109 -19.96 -0.68 21.05
N ARG A 110 -20.05 -1.26 19.85
CA ARG A 110 -20.91 -2.43 19.59
C ARG A 110 -20.52 -3.63 20.45
N LEU A 111 -19.21 -3.91 20.54
CA LEU A 111 -18.69 -5.00 21.37
C LEU A 111 -18.96 -4.76 22.86
N GLY A 112 -18.76 -3.53 23.34
CA GLY A 112 -19.11 -3.13 24.70
C GLY A 112 -20.58 -3.38 25.02
N ALA A 113 -21.50 -2.95 24.15
CA ALA A 113 -22.94 -3.18 24.33
C ALA A 113 -23.29 -4.68 24.39
N LYS A 114 -22.71 -5.51 23.50
CA LYS A 114 -22.89 -6.97 23.53
C LYS A 114 -22.42 -7.57 24.85
N LEU A 115 -21.26 -7.17 25.35
CA LEU A 115 -20.71 -7.64 26.64
C LEU A 115 -21.60 -7.25 27.82
N THR A 116 -22.15 -6.04 27.83
CA THR A 116 -23.07 -5.59 28.90
C THR A 116 -24.36 -6.42 28.94
N ASN A 117 -24.95 -6.71 27.77
CA ASN A 117 -26.13 -7.57 27.66
C ASN A 117 -25.85 -9.00 28.14
N ASN A 118 -24.69 -9.55 27.77
CA ASN A 118 -24.28 -10.87 28.23
C ASN A 118 -24.07 -10.92 29.75
N ARG A 119 -23.46 -9.88 30.34
CA ARG A 119 -23.33 -9.76 31.81
C ARG A 119 -24.68 -9.69 32.51
N ARG A 120 -25.67 -8.98 31.94
CA ARG A 120 -27.03 -8.91 32.49
C ARG A 120 -27.73 -10.27 32.47
N ARG A 121 -27.68 -10.98 31.34
CA ARG A 121 -28.21 -12.35 31.23
C ARG A 121 -27.55 -13.31 32.22
N LEU A 122 -26.24 -13.21 32.40
CA LEU A 122 -25.51 -14.01 33.39
C LEU A 122 -25.99 -13.74 34.83
N LYS A 123 -26.26 -12.47 35.19
CA LYS A 123 -26.85 -12.14 36.50
C LYS A 123 -28.25 -12.74 36.66
N GLU A 124 -29.09 -12.63 35.64
CA GLU A 124 -30.45 -13.20 35.66
C GLU A 124 -30.43 -14.73 35.79
N LEU A 125 -29.57 -15.41 35.03
CA LEU A 125 -29.40 -16.87 35.12
C LEU A 125 -28.85 -17.31 36.48
N LYS A 126 -27.87 -16.57 37.04
CA LYS A 126 -27.37 -16.84 38.39
C LYS A 126 -28.44 -16.63 39.46
N SER A 127 -29.27 -15.61 39.32
CA SER A 127 -30.40 -15.36 40.24
C SER A 127 -31.44 -16.48 40.15
N LYS A 128 -31.78 -16.95 38.94
CA LYS A 128 -32.68 -18.10 38.73
C LYS A 128 -32.10 -19.38 39.33
N LEU A 129 -30.81 -19.63 39.14
CA LEU A 129 -30.13 -20.78 39.72
C LEU A 129 -30.14 -20.74 41.26
N HIS A 130 -29.90 -19.56 41.85
CA HIS A 130 -29.95 -19.37 43.30
C HIS A 130 -31.34 -19.62 43.87
N PHE A 131 -32.39 -19.11 43.20
CA PHE A 131 -33.79 -19.35 43.58
C PHE A 131 -34.16 -20.84 43.50
N MET A 132 -33.80 -21.52 42.40
CA MET A 132 -34.03 -22.97 42.26
C MET A 132 -33.28 -23.80 43.30
N SER A 133 -32.10 -23.36 43.74
CA SER A 133 -31.30 -24.05 44.75
C SER A 133 -31.89 -23.89 46.17
N THR A 134 -32.59 -22.78 46.43
CA THR A 134 -33.29 -22.54 47.71
C THR A 134 -34.60 -23.31 47.78
N ASP A 135 -35.34 -23.40 46.67
CA ASP A 135 -36.55 -24.22 46.59
C ASP A 135 -36.26 -25.72 46.83
N ILE A 136 -35.18 -26.27 46.24
CA ILE A 136 -34.79 -27.67 46.46
C ILE A 136 -34.37 -27.92 47.93
N GLY A 137 -33.79 -26.92 48.61
CA GLY A 137 -33.43 -26.99 50.02
C GLY A 137 -34.64 -27.02 50.98
N CYS A 138 -35.77 -26.44 50.58
CA CYS A 138 -37.04 -26.50 51.33
C CYS A 138 -37.76 -27.86 51.21
N TYR A 139 -37.39 -28.71 50.25
CA TYR A 139 -37.95 -30.05 50.06
C TYR A 139 -37.11 -31.18 50.72
N LEU A 140 -36.04 -30.84 51.44
CA LEU A 140 -35.12 -31.81 52.09
C LEU A 140 -35.11 -31.75 53.62
N TYR A 141 -36.13 -31.15 54.25
CA TYR A 141 -36.38 -31.26 55.70
C TYR A 141 -37.75 -31.87 55.98
#